data_AF-A0AAE0H637-F1
#
_entry.id   AF-A0AAE0H637-F1
#
_cell.length_a   1.000
_cell.length_b   1.000
_cell.length_c   1.000
_cell.angle_alpha   90.00
_cell.angle_beta   90.00
_cell.angle_gamma   90.00
#
_symmetry.space_group_name_H-M   'P 1'
#
loop_
_entity.id
_entity.type
_entity.pdbx_description
1 polymer ?
#
loop_
_entity_poly.entity_id
_entity_poly.type
_entity_poly.pdbx_seq_one_letter_code
_entity_poly.pdbx_strand_id
1 'polypeptide(L)'
;MAALLGLRVRSWTPGFMVRPRVRRRLEFLKVDDALLVAAGGASVLEEEELRLACTDRGVDVLGRGEGELRQVLERWLRLTDAQRLGEERREEAVRRLLLLKDTEWQG
;
A
#
# COMPACT_ATOMS: atom_id res chain seq x y z
N MET A 1 -6.95 -12.49 -12.45
CA MET A 1 -6.39 -13.38 -11.41
C MET A 1 -5.78 -12.52 -10.31
N ALA A 2 -6.59 -12.03 -9.36
CA ALA A 2 -6.11 -11.11 -8.33
C ALA A 2 -5.03 -11.78 -7.46
N ALA A 3 -3.77 -11.36 -7.65
CA ALA A 3 -2.67 -11.72 -6.77
C ALA A 3 -2.78 -10.86 -5.52
N LEU A 4 -3.52 -11.34 -4.52
CA LEU A 4 -3.52 -10.72 -3.21
C LEU A 4 -2.31 -11.26 -2.44
N LEU A 5 -1.38 -10.36 -2.09
CA LEU A 5 -0.36 -10.63 -1.05
C LEU A 5 0.59 -11.79 -1.36
N GLY A 6 0.96 -11.97 -2.63
CA GLY A 6 1.85 -13.05 -3.08
C GLY A 6 1.20 -14.43 -3.14
N LEU A 7 -0.14 -14.53 -2.99
CA LEU A 7 -0.87 -15.78 -3.13
C LEU A 7 -1.71 -15.81 -4.41
N ARG A 8 -1.69 -16.96 -5.09
CA ARG A 8 -2.76 -17.35 -6.04
C ARG A 8 -4.00 -17.72 -5.23
N VAL A 9 -4.75 -16.72 -4.77
CA VAL A 9 -6.05 -16.92 -4.13
C VAL A 9 -7.05 -17.31 -5.22
N ARG A 10 -7.61 -18.52 -5.13
CA ARG A 10 -8.72 -18.95 -5.98
C ARG A 10 -10.04 -18.60 -5.29
N SER A 11 -11.13 -18.48 -6.04
CA SER A 11 -12.47 -18.19 -5.50
C SER A 11 -12.94 -19.19 -4.42
N TRP A 12 -12.36 -20.41 -4.39
CA TRP A 12 -12.68 -21.46 -3.42
C TRP A 12 -11.74 -21.52 -2.20
N THR A 13 -10.71 -20.67 -2.09
CA THR A 13 -9.80 -20.71 -0.92
C THR A 13 -10.53 -20.26 0.35
N PRO A 14 -10.59 -21.08 1.42
CA PRO A 14 -11.29 -20.71 2.65
C PRO A 14 -10.70 -19.46 3.31
N GLY A 15 -11.59 -18.55 3.76
CA GLY A 15 -11.19 -17.26 4.34
C GLY A 15 -10.23 -17.35 5.53
N PHE A 16 -10.34 -18.39 6.35
CA PHE A 16 -9.46 -18.58 7.52
C PHE A 16 -7.99 -18.79 7.14
N MET A 17 -7.69 -19.28 5.93
CA MET A 17 -6.31 -19.50 5.46
C MET A 17 -5.63 -18.21 4.98
N VAL A 18 -6.41 -17.22 4.55
CA VAL A 18 -5.91 -15.94 4.03
C VAL A 18 -5.91 -14.83 5.09
N ARG A 19 -6.84 -14.88 6.06
CA ARG A 19 -6.98 -13.87 7.14
C ARG A 19 -5.66 -13.55 7.87
N PRO A 20 -4.84 -14.53 8.32
CA PRO A 20 -3.58 -14.22 9.01
C PRO A 20 -2.56 -13.49 8.13
N ARG A 21 -2.54 -13.79 6.82
CA ARG A 21 -1.64 -13.14 5.87
C ARG A 21 -2.08 -11.73 5.53
N VAL A 22 -3.39 -11.52 5.37
CA VAL A 22 -3.97 -10.18 5.23
C VAL A 22 -3.61 -9.34 6.45
N ARG A 23 -3.79 -9.85 7.67
CA ARG A 23 -3.39 -9.15 8.89
C ARG A 23 -1.90 -8.78 8.89
N ARG A 24 -1.02 -9.74 8.57
CA ARG A 24 0.43 -9.46 8.46
C ARG A 24 0.75 -8.37 7.44
N ARG A 25 0.08 -8.34 6.29
CA ARG A 25 0.32 -7.27 5.32
C ARG A 25 -0.10 -5.91 5.86
N LEU A 26 -1.28 -5.82 6.48
CA LEU A 26 -1.78 -4.55 7.01
C LEU A 26 -0.87 -4.02 8.12
N GLU A 27 -0.37 -4.90 8.99
CA GLU A 27 0.64 -4.55 10.02
C GLU A 27 1.97 -4.11 9.39
N PHE A 28 2.46 -4.84 8.38
CA PHE A 28 3.67 -4.45 7.67
C PHE A 28 3.54 -3.04 7.08
N LEU A 29 2.47 -2.78 6.33
CA LEU A 29 2.22 -1.47 5.72
C LEU A 29 2.01 -0.37 6.78
N LYS A 30 1.44 -0.71 7.94
CA LYS A 30 1.32 0.21 9.07
C LYS A 30 2.67 0.69 9.57
N VAL A 31 3.55 -0.25 9.89
CA VAL A 31 4.87 0.07 10.41
C VAL A 31 5.69 0.80 9.35
N ASP A 32 5.66 0.32 8.11
CA ASP A 32 6.39 0.92 6.99
C ASP A 32 5.94 2.36 6.71
N ASP A 33 4.63 2.62 6.60
CA ASP A 33 4.09 3.98 6.41
C ASP A 33 4.53 4.92 7.54
N ALA A 34 4.51 4.45 8.80
CA ALA A 34 4.89 5.26 9.95
C ALA A 34 6.39 5.61 9.93
N LEU A 35 7.26 4.63 9.63
CA LEU A 35 8.70 4.86 9.51
C LEU A 35 9.01 5.80 8.34
N LEU A 36 8.36 5.60 7.20
CA LEU A 36 8.57 6.42 6.02
C LEU A 36 8.14 7.88 6.26
N VAL A 37 6.97 8.12 6.87
CA VAL A 37 6.53 9.47 7.24
C VAL A 37 7.52 10.13 8.21
N ALA A 38 7.98 9.40 9.23
CA ALA A 38 8.96 9.91 10.19
C ALA A 38 10.31 10.26 9.53
N ALA A 39 10.69 9.54 8.47
CA ALA A 39 11.92 9.78 7.72
C ALA A 39 11.83 10.95 6.72
N GLY A 40 10.62 11.48 6.45
CA GLY A 40 10.43 12.57 5.49
C GLY A 40 9.58 12.21 4.26
N GLY A 41 8.92 11.04 4.26
CA GLY A 41 7.98 10.64 3.22
C GLY A 41 8.68 10.20 1.93
N ALA A 42 7.97 10.31 0.80
CA ALA A 42 8.48 9.80 -0.46
C ALA A 42 9.77 10.48 -0.94
N SER A 43 10.07 11.72 -0.51
CA SER A 43 11.22 12.49 -1.00
C SER A 43 12.57 11.98 -0.53
N VAL A 44 12.62 11.18 0.53
CA VAL A 44 13.89 10.66 1.08
C VAL A 44 14.31 9.32 0.51
N LEU A 45 13.46 8.70 -0.29
CA LEU A 45 13.76 7.41 -0.92
C LEU A 45 14.62 7.59 -2.16
N GLU A 46 15.59 6.69 -2.33
CA GLU A 46 16.29 6.49 -3.60
C GLU A 46 15.33 5.85 -4.64
N GLU A 47 15.69 5.89 -5.93
CA GLU A 47 14.78 5.41 -7.00
C GLU A 47 14.33 3.95 -6.80
N GLU A 48 15.26 3.06 -6.42
CA GLU A 48 14.94 1.65 -6.21
C GLU A 48 14.03 1.43 -5.00
N GLU A 49 14.29 2.14 -3.90
CA GLU A 49 13.46 2.08 -2.70
C GLU A 49 12.05 2.64 -2.97
N LEU A 50 11.95 3.71 -3.76
CA LEU A 50 10.68 4.26 -4.20
C LEU A 50 9.87 3.23 -5.00
N ARG A 51 10.52 2.53 -5.96
CA ARG A 51 9.88 1.46 -6.74
C ARG A 51 9.40 0.32 -5.86
N LEU A 52 10.20 -0.10 -4.88
CA LEU A 52 9.82 -1.14 -3.92
C LEU A 52 8.65 -0.68 -3.04
N ALA A 53 8.71 0.53 -2.48
CA ALA A 53 7.65 1.10 -1.65
C ALA A 53 6.32 1.23 -2.41
N CYS A 54 6.37 1.65 -3.68
CA CYS A 54 5.21 1.66 -4.57
C CYS A 54 4.68 0.23 -4.84
N THR A 55 5.56 -0.70 -5.18
CA THR A 55 5.19 -2.10 -5.44
C THR A 55 4.53 -2.74 -4.21
N ASP A 56 5.04 -2.44 -3.01
CA ASP A 56 4.46 -2.93 -1.76
C ASP A 56 3.03 -2.43 -1.52
N ARG A 57 2.68 -1.29 -2.09
CA ARG A 57 1.35 -0.69 -2.00
C ARG A 57 0.44 -1.10 -3.16
N GLY A 58 0.90 -2.01 -4.02
CA GLY A 58 0.15 -2.51 -5.17
C GLY A 58 0.16 -1.55 -6.37
N VAL A 59 1.05 -0.57 -6.39
CA VAL A 59 1.22 0.37 -7.50
C VAL A 59 1.97 -0.33 -8.64
N ASP A 60 1.48 -0.19 -9.87
CA ASP A 60 2.24 -0.59 -11.05
C ASP A 60 3.38 0.41 -11.27
N VAL A 61 4.62 -0.09 -11.31
CA VAL A 61 5.84 0.72 -11.45
C VAL A 61 6.46 0.62 -12.84
N LEU A 62 5.97 -0.28 -13.69
CA LEU A 62 6.56 -0.52 -15.02
C LEU A 62 6.31 0.66 -15.95
N GLY A 63 7.38 1.17 -16.56
CA GLY A 63 7.31 2.30 -17.50
C GLY A 63 7.03 3.66 -16.85
N ARG A 64 6.94 3.74 -15.52
CA ARG A 64 6.69 4.99 -14.79
C ARG A 64 8.00 5.65 -14.36
N GLY A 65 8.02 6.98 -14.48
CA GLY A 65 9.14 7.81 -14.05
C GLY A 65 9.12 8.05 -12.54
N GLU A 66 10.29 8.35 -11.97
CA GLU A 66 10.47 8.56 -10.53
C GLU A 66 9.52 9.62 -9.95
N GLY A 67 9.41 10.79 -10.60
CA GLY A 67 8.54 11.87 -10.11
C GLY A 67 7.06 11.48 -10.05
N GLU A 68 6.60 10.62 -10.96
CA GLU A 68 5.24 10.08 -10.94
C GLU A 68 5.06 9.11 -9.77
N LEU A 69 6.02 8.21 -9.56
CA LEU A 69 6.00 7.28 -8.43
C LEU A 69 6.03 7.99 -7.08
N ARG A 70 6.81 9.08 -6.94
CA ARG A 70 6.80 9.92 -5.72
C ARG A 70 5.41 10.50 -5.47
N GLN A 71 4.76 11.07 -6.49
CA GLN A 71 3.41 11.62 -6.36
C GLN A 71 2.38 10.56 -5.95
N VAL A 72 2.48 9.34 -6.49
CA VAL A 72 1.58 8.24 -6.11
C VAL A 72 1.83 7.77 -4.69
N LEU A 73 3.09 7.63 -4.28
CA LEU A 73 3.44 7.24 -2.92
C LEU A 73 2.99 8.28 -1.90
N GLU A 74 3.18 9.57 -2.19
CA GLU A 74 2.65 10.64 -1.35
C GLU A 74 1.11 10.61 -1.27
N ARG A 75 0.43 10.32 -2.39
CA ARG A 75 -1.03 10.15 -2.39
C ARG A 75 -1.44 9.02 -1.47
N TRP A 76 -0.77 7.88 -1.52
CA TRP A 76 -1.01 6.78 -0.59
C TRP A 76 -0.89 7.26 0.85
N LEU A 77 0.25 7.85 1.23
CA LEU A 77 0.52 8.28 2.60
C LEU A 77 -0.53 9.28 3.11
N ARG A 78 -0.99 10.21 2.26
CA ARG A 78 -2.07 11.14 2.61
C ARG A 78 -3.41 10.44 2.82
N LEU A 79 -3.76 9.49 1.96
CA LEU A 79 -5.03 8.77 2.01
C LEU A 79 -5.10 7.75 3.15
N THR A 80 -3.96 7.27 3.64
CA THR A 80 -3.85 6.27 4.72
C THR A 80 -3.30 6.81 6.03
N ASP A 81 -3.20 8.14 6.17
CA ASP A 81 -2.65 8.81 7.34
C ASP A 81 -3.39 8.41 8.63
N ALA A 82 -2.69 7.67 9.50
CA ALA A 82 -3.20 7.20 10.78
C ALA A 82 -3.52 8.34 11.75
N GLN A 83 -2.73 9.42 11.73
CA GLN A 83 -2.92 10.55 12.65
C GLN A 83 -4.22 11.28 12.34
N ARG A 84 -4.60 11.35 11.06
CA ARG A 84 -5.84 11.98 10.60
C ARG A 84 -7.06 11.06 10.72
N LEU A 85 -6.91 9.78 10.40
CA LEU A 85 -8.05 8.86 10.26
C LEU A 85 -8.37 8.08 11.54
N GLY A 86 -7.38 7.84 12.40
CA GLY A 86 -7.42 6.79 13.40
C GLY A 86 -7.19 5.40 12.80
N GLU A 87 -6.85 4.43 13.66
CA GLU A 87 -6.37 3.10 13.26
C GLU A 87 -7.39 2.28 12.47
N GLU A 88 -8.65 2.23 12.94
CA GLU A 88 -9.69 1.43 12.30
C GLU A 88 -9.99 1.93 10.87
N ARG A 89 -10.15 3.26 10.71
CA ARG A 89 -10.43 3.87 9.40
C ARG A 89 -9.23 3.80 8.47
N ARG A 90 -8.01 3.90 9.00
CA ARG A 90 -6.80 3.66 8.23
C ARG A 90 -6.78 2.25 7.66
N GLU A 91 -7.07 1.23 8.48
CA GLU A 91 -7.06 -0.16 8.02
C GLU A 91 -8.07 -0.38 6.89
N GLU A 92 -9.27 0.20 7.01
CA GLU A 92 -10.28 0.20 5.95
C GLU A 92 -9.79 0.90 4.68
N ALA A 93 -9.17 2.07 4.82
CA ALA A 93 -8.60 2.81 3.68
C ALA A 93 -7.54 1.98 2.96
N VAL A 94 -6.56 1.42 3.68
CA VAL A 94 -5.51 0.56 3.11
C VAL A 94 -6.12 -0.64 2.37
N ARG A 95 -7.09 -1.33 2.98
CA ARG A 95 -7.77 -2.46 2.33
C ARG A 95 -8.46 -2.03 1.03
N ARG A 96 -9.16 -0.90 1.05
CA ARG A 96 -9.82 -0.36 -0.13
C ARG A 96 -8.81 -0.04 -1.24
N LEU A 97 -7.74 0.69 -0.92
CA LEU A 97 -6.75 1.10 -1.91
C LEU A 97 -6.03 -0.10 -2.55
N LEU A 98 -5.71 -1.14 -1.78
CA LEU A 98 -5.11 -2.39 -2.29
C LEU A 98 -6.00 -3.17 -3.26
N LEU A 99 -7.31 -2.89 -3.28
CA LEU A 99 -8.27 -3.53 -4.17
C LEU A 99 -8.57 -2.72 -5.44
N LEU A 100 -8.17 -1.44 -5.47
CA LEU A 100 -8.37 -0.51 -6.57
C LEU A 100 -7.06 -0.31 -7.35
N LYS A 101 -7.15 0.14 -8.60
CA LYS A 101 -5.95 0.64 -9.29
C LYS A 101 -5.51 1.97 -8.66
N ASP A 102 -4.23 2.27 -8.72
CA ASP A 102 -3.67 3.51 -8.16
C ASP A 102 -4.23 4.77 -8.81
N THR A 103 -4.64 4.68 -10.07
CA THR A 103 -5.33 5.76 -10.80
C THR A 103 -6.74 6.05 -10.26
N GLU A 104 -7.36 5.10 -9.56
CA GLU A 104 -8.70 5.18 -8.99
C GLU A 104 -8.69 5.64 -7.52
N TRP A 105 -7.50 5.88 -6.96
CA TRP A 105 -7.36 6.37 -5.59
C TRP A 105 -7.83 7.82 -5.51
N GLN A 106 -9.02 8.00 -4.94
CA GLN A 106 -9.66 9.29 -4.64
C GLN A 106 -9.90 9.38 -3.13
N GLY A 107 -9.80 10.59 -2.59
CA GLY A 107 -10.13 10.92 -1.19
C GLY A 107 -11.59 11.32 -1.05
#